data_AF-A0A257GAW2-F1
#
_entry.id   AF-A0A257GAW2-F1
#
_cell.length_a   1.000
_cell.length_b   1.000
_cell.length_c   1.000
_cell.angle_alpha   90.00
_cell.angle_beta   90.00
_cell.angle_gamma   90.00
#
_symmetry.space_group_name_H-M   'P 1'
#
loop_
_entity.id
_entity.type
_entity.pdbx_description
1 polymer ?
#
loop_
_entity_poly.entity_id
_entity_poly.type
_entity_poly.pdbx_seq_one_letter_code
_entity_poly.pdbx_strand_id
1 'polypeptide(L)'
;MSLSLSARHMAGVIRTFGLAAALAFAPQAMAAVAAPAPAVAAAPAPAAPAAIAPAPAASAEAAAAPAAVAADSAAAAAPVDKGSYTPMKPVDGVGQPVAKGMTFQDQYSPIGEEALAMHDYLLMPVITVITLFVLLLLLLVMVRFRRSANPVASKTSHNTTIEIIWTVVPVLILVVIAVPSIRLLAHQYAPAPKGALTVKATGYQWYWGYTYPDNGGFEVISNILPDAEALKRGEQPQLAADNRMVVPAGEPIRLQTTGSDVIHAFAVPSLWFKLDAVPGKINEKVLFIKKPGVYYGQCSELCGARHGYMPIVVEALPRAKFEEWVKTQGGTVGPAAGATTTAAAPAKPAPAA
;
A
#
# COMPACT_ATOMS: atom_id res chain seq x y z
N MET A 1 46.13 34.08 35.76
CA MET A 1 46.56 32.78 35.19
C MET A 1 45.36 31.85 35.22
N SER A 2 44.85 31.22 34.17
CA SER A 2 44.99 31.39 32.73
C SER A 2 43.78 30.64 32.15
N LEU A 3 42.93 31.34 31.38
CA LEU A 3 41.80 30.81 30.61
C LEU A 3 42.24 29.93 29.40
N SER A 4 43.44 29.35 29.44
CA SER A 4 44.07 28.71 28.28
C SER A 4 43.87 27.20 28.16
N LEU A 5 43.18 26.54 29.11
CA LEU A 5 43.02 25.08 29.07
C LEU A 5 41.75 24.57 28.36
N SER A 6 40.76 25.42 28.09
CA SER A 6 39.48 24.96 27.50
C SER A 6 39.48 24.94 25.96
N ALA A 7 40.29 25.78 25.31
CA ALA A 7 40.27 25.90 23.84
C ALA A 7 41.00 24.75 23.09
N ARG A 8 41.95 24.06 23.73
CA ARG A 8 42.73 22.99 23.07
C ARG A 8 42.01 21.64 23.01
N HIS A 9 41.06 21.39 23.90
CA HIS A 9 40.27 20.14 23.89
C HIS A 9 39.08 20.19 22.93
N MET A 10 38.48 21.36 22.68
CA MET A 10 37.41 21.52 21.67
C MET A 10 37.91 21.48 20.22
N ALA A 11 39.15 21.91 19.95
CA ALA A 11 39.73 21.88 18.61
C ALA A 11 40.10 20.45 18.13
N GLY A 12 40.35 19.52 19.07
CA GLY A 12 40.69 18.13 18.75
C GLY A 12 39.47 17.30 18.31
N VAL A 13 38.32 17.49 18.97
CA VAL A 13 37.09 16.71 18.71
C VAL A 13 36.42 17.12 17.38
N ILE A 14 36.52 18.39 17.00
CA ILE A 14 35.99 18.88 15.71
C ILE A 14 36.85 18.39 14.53
N ARG A 15 38.16 18.18 14.73
CA ARG A 15 39.05 17.65 13.70
C ARG A 15 38.88 16.15 13.45
N THR A 16 38.56 15.36 14.48
CA THR A 16 38.34 13.91 14.34
C THR A 16 36.97 13.56 13.76
N PHE A 17 35.92 14.35 14.02
CA PHE A 17 34.61 14.13 13.37
C PHE A 17 34.51 14.71 11.95
N GLY A 18 35.24 15.79 11.63
CA GLY A 18 35.31 16.33 10.26
C GLY A 18 36.05 15.41 9.27
N LEU A 19 37.00 14.61 9.74
CA LEU A 19 37.79 13.72 8.87
C LEU A 19 37.07 12.40 8.56
N ALA A 20 36.18 11.92 9.44
CA ALA A 20 35.39 10.71 9.20
C ALA A 20 34.22 10.93 8.24
N ALA A 21 33.63 12.13 8.21
CA ALA A 21 32.55 12.48 7.27
C ALA A 21 33.06 12.80 5.85
N ALA A 22 34.34 13.16 5.70
CA ALA A 22 34.96 13.47 4.41
C ALA A 22 35.41 12.22 3.61
N LEU A 23 35.48 11.04 4.23
CA LEU A 23 35.83 9.78 3.55
C LEU A 23 34.63 9.02 2.96
N ALA A 24 33.39 9.43 3.24
CA ALA A 24 32.19 8.79 2.70
C ALA A 24 31.66 9.44 1.39
N PHE A 25 32.22 10.59 0.98
CA PHE A 25 31.80 11.34 -0.20
C PHE A 25 32.99 11.79 -1.06
N ALA A 26 33.91 10.86 -1.36
CA ALA A 26 34.84 11.08 -2.45
C ALA A 26 34.11 10.95 -3.80
N PRO A 27 34.29 11.89 -4.74
CA PRO A 27 33.79 11.71 -6.10
C PRO A 27 34.64 10.64 -6.78
N GLN A 28 34.08 9.46 -7.03
CA GLN A 28 34.64 8.54 -8.01
C GLN A 28 34.39 9.10 -9.40
N ALA A 29 35.26 10.01 -9.84
CA ALA A 29 35.35 10.44 -11.21
C ALA A 29 36.82 10.37 -11.66
N MET A 30 37.07 9.37 -12.52
CA MET A 30 38.10 9.30 -13.55
C MET A 30 39.54 8.94 -13.15
N ALA A 31 39.83 7.65 -13.23
CA ALA A 31 41.08 7.15 -13.81
C ALA A 31 40.75 5.99 -14.77
N ALA A 32 40.26 6.32 -15.96
CA ALA A 32 40.28 5.41 -17.11
C ALA A 32 41.34 5.94 -18.08
N VAL A 33 42.57 5.45 -17.91
CA VAL A 33 43.61 5.53 -18.93
C VAL A 33 43.09 4.74 -20.14
N ALA A 34 43.04 5.40 -21.29
CA ALA A 34 42.76 4.75 -22.56
C ALA A 34 43.88 3.75 -22.88
N ALA A 35 43.62 2.47 -22.60
CA ALA A 35 44.34 1.37 -23.23
C ALA A 35 43.74 1.14 -24.63
N PRO A 36 44.55 0.90 -25.68
CA PRO A 36 44.02 0.54 -26.99
C PRO A 36 43.28 -0.80 -26.89
N ALA A 37 42.04 -0.84 -27.36
CA ALA A 37 41.26 -2.06 -27.45
C ALA A 37 41.99 -3.08 -28.35
N PRO A 38 42.04 -4.38 -27.98
CA PRO A 38 42.44 -5.41 -28.94
C PRO A 38 41.42 -5.45 -30.07
N ALA A 39 41.91 -5.56 -31.31
CA ALA A 39 41.06 -5.67 -32.49
C ALA A 39 40.14 -6.89 -32.35
N VAL A 40 38.84 -6.64 -32.19
CA VAL A 40 37.81 -7.67 -32.23
C VAL A 40 37.52 -7.96 -33.70
N ALA A 41 37.91 -9.15 -34.16
CA ALA A 41 37.46 -9.67 -35.44
C ALA A 41 35.92 -9.75 -35.43
N ALA A 42 35.28 -9.21 -36.48
CA ALA A 42 33.84 -9.24 -36.63
C ALA A 42 33.33 -10.68 -36.66
N ALA A 43 32.54 -11.05 -35.64
CA ALA A 43 31.72 -12.27 -35.69
C ALA A 43 30.61 -12.07 -36.73
N PRO A 44 30.25 -13.11 -37.52
CA PRO A 44 29.20 -12.99 -38.52
C PRO A 44 27.84 -12.79 -37.86
N ALA A 45 26.99 -11.98 -38.51
CA ALA A 45 25.64 -11.67 -38.07
C ALA A 45 24.78 -12.95 -37.91
N PRO A 46 23.88 -13.02 -36.91
CA PRO A 46 22.93 -14.12 -36.80
C PRO A 46 21.97 -14.10 -37.99
N ALA A 47 21.71 -15.28 -38.56
CA ALA A 47 20.74 -15.46 -39.62
C ALA A 47 19.33 -15.05 -39.15
N ALA A 48 18.57 -14.41 -40.04
CA ALA A 48 17.17 -14.07 -39.82
C ALA A 48 16.36 -15.33 -39.45
N PRO A 49 15.38 -15.23 -38.53
CA PRO A 49 14.52 -16.36 -38.21
C PRO A 49 13.75 -16.78 -39.46
N ALA A 50 13.87 -18.05 -39.83
CA ALA A 50 13.07 -18.66 -40.88
C ALA A 50 11.58 -18.51 -40.52
N ALA A 51 10.77 -18.10 -41.49
CA ALA A 51 9.32 -18.11 -41.37
C ALA A 51 8.85 -19.54 -41.09
N ILE A 52 8.32 -19.77 -39.89
CA ILE A 52 7.59 -21.00 -39.56
C ILE A 52 6.23 -20.86 -40.23
N ALA A 53 5.97 -21.70 -41.24
CA ALA A 53 4.67 -21.85 -41.87
C ALA A 53 3.60 -22.18 -40.81
N PRO A 54 2.34 -21.71 -40.98
CA PRO A 54 1.28 -22.05 -40.05
C PRO A 54 1.07 -23.56 -40.05
N ALA A 55 1.21 -24.18 -38.87
CA ALA A 55 0.77 -25.55 -38.67
C ALA A 55 -0.75 -25.62 -38.93
N PRO A 56 -1.25 -26.71 -39.55
CA PRO A 56 -2.66 -26.82 -39.91
C PRO A 56 -3.53 -26.77 -38.65
N ALA A 57 -4.70 -26.15 -38.78
CA ALA A 57 -5.72 -26.13 -37.74
C ALA A 57 -6.10 -27.57 -37.38
N ALA A 58 -5.53 -28.08 -36.30
CA ALA A 58 -6.04 -29.26 -35.63
C ALA A 58 -7.38 -28.87 -35.01
N SER A 59 -8.42 -29.54 -35.46
CA SER A 59 -9.77 -29.55 -34.94
C SER A 59 -9.77 -29.55 -33.41
N ALA A 60 -10.51 -28.59 -32.83
CA ALA A 60 -10.83 -28.56 -31.41
C ALA A 60 -11.69 -29.77 -31.07
N GLU A 61 -11.04 -30.87 -30.73
CA GLU A 61 -11.65 -31.95 -29.98
C GLU A 61 -11.70 -31.49 -28.52
N ALA A 62 -12.91 -31.44 -27.95
CA ALA A 62 -13.16 -30.95 -26.61
C ALA A 62 -12.38 -31.80 -25.60
N ALA A 63 -11.22 -31.31 -25.18
CA ALA A 63 -10.51 -31.84 -24.03
C ALA A 63 -11.37 -31.58 -22.79
N ALA A 64 -11.98 -32.65 -22.28
CA ALA A 64 -12.70 -32.66 -21.03
C ALA A 64 -11.86 -32.02 -19.92
N ALA A 65 -12.50 -31.13 -19.15
CA ALA A 65 -11.91 -30.54 -17.96
C ALA A 65 -11.34 -31.64 -17.06
N PRO A 66 -10.14 -31.47 -16.47
CA PRO A 66 -9.66 -32.43 -15.48
C PRO A 66 -10.68 -32.47 -14.34
N ALA A 67 -11.13 -33.68 -14.02
CA ALA A 67 -12.09 -33.95 -12.96
C ALA A 67 -11.63 -33.28 -11.67
N ALA A 68 -12.53 -32.52 -11.05
CA ALA A 68 -12.33 -31.93 -9.74
C ALA A 68 -11.85 -33.01 -8.77
N VAL A 69 -10.67 -32.81 -8.19
CA VAL A 69 -10.21 -33.62 -7.08
C VAL A 69 -11.16 -33.30 -5.92
N ALA A 70 -11.97 -34.27 -5.54
CA ALA A 70 -12.90 -34.16 -4.43
C ALA A 70 -12.10 -33.83 -3.16
N ALA A 71 -12.27 -32.61 -2.66
CA ALA A 71 -11.88 -32.26 -1.30
C ALA A 71 -12.86 -32.98 -0.37
N ASP A 72 -12.45 -34.14 0.14
CA ASP A 72 -13.11 -34.78 1.26
C ASP A 72 -12.53 -34.17 2.55
N SER A 73 -13.23 -33.18 3.11
CA SER A 73 -13.17 -32.89 4.54
C SER A 73 -14.41 -32.13 5.02
N ALA A 74 -15.29 -32.90 5.64
CA ALA A 74 -15.95 -32.63 6.93
C ALA A 74 -16.88 -31.42 7.09
N ALA A 75 -18.13 -31.79 7.42
CA ALA A 75 -19.16 -31.04 8.13
C ALA A 75 -19.79 -29.87 7.36
N ALA A 76 -20.84 -30.19 6.60
CA ALA A 76 -21.93 -29.27 6.37
C ALA A 76 -22.46 -28.78 7.72
N ALA A 77 -22.11 -27.55 8.08
CA ALA A 77 -22.75 -26.84 9.17
C ALA A 77 -24.26 -26.75 8.85
N ALA A 78 -25.08 -27.14 9.82
CA ALA A 78 -26.53 -27.03 9.72
C ALA A 78 -26.94 -25.59 9.35
N PRO A 79 -28.06 -25.36 8.64
CA PRO A 79 -28.51 -24.03 8.32
C PRO A 79 -28.87 -23.30 9.61
N VAL A 80 -27.96 -22.47 10.11
CA VAL A 80 -28.27 -21.49 11.14
C VAL A 80 -29.13 -20.42 10.49
N ASP A 81 -30.21 -20.04 11.17
CA ASP A 81 -31.23 -19.13 10.69
C ASP A 81 -30.61 -17.84 10.10
N LYS A 82 -30.58 -17.74 8.77
CA LYS A 82 -30.05 -16.59 8.02
C LYS A 82 -30.85 -15.30 8.28
N GLY A 83 -31.98 -15.38 9.01
CA GLY A 83 -32.91 -14.27 9.24
C GLY A 83 -32.43 -13.15 10.18
N SER A 84 -31.31 -13.31 10.92
CA SER A 84 -30.86 -12.28 11.87
C SER A 84 -29.85 -11.27 11.31
N TYR A 85 -29.18 -11.58 10.19
CA TYR A 85 -28.19 -10.71 9.58
C TYR A 85 -28.68 -10.17 8.23
N THR A 86 -28.76 -8.84 8.12
CA THR A 86 -29.00 -8.16 6.84
C THR A 86 -27.74 -7.37 6.48
N PRO A 87 -27.10 -7.64 5.32
CA PRO A 87 -25.96 -6.86 4.87
C PRO A 87 -26.29 -5.37 4.79
N MET A 88 -25.37 -4.53 5.26
CA MET A 88 -25.47 -3.07 5.20
C MET A 88 -25.55 -2.62 3.75
N LYS A 89 -26.46 -1.69 3.46
CA LYS A 89 -26.49 -1.04 2.15
C LYS A 89 -25.30 -0.07 2.03
N PRO A 90 -24.55 -0.10 0.92
CA PRO A 90 -23.53 0.91 0.67
C PRO A 90 -24.13 2.31 0.67
N VAL A 91 -23.33 3.30 1.10
CA VAL A 91 -23.73 4.71 1.09
C VAL A 91 -22.96 5.40 -0.01
N ASP A 92 -23.65 6.19 -0.83
CA ASP A 92 -23.03 6.87 -1.94
C ASP A 92 -21.89 7.80 -1.49
N GLY A 93 -20.72 7.62 -2.11
CA GLY A 93 -19.50 8.37 -1.81
C GLY A 93 -18.69 7.85 -0.62
N VAL A 94 -19.21 6.89 0.14
CA VAL A 94 -18.49 6.25 1.25
C VAL A 94 -17.82 4.99 0.76
N GLY A 95 -16.50 4.93 0.91
CA GLY A 95 -15.74 3.71 0.63
C GLY A 95 -15.76 3.25 -0.82
N GLN A 96 -16.14 4.11 -1.77
CA GLN A 96 -16.28 3.78 -3.19
C GLN A 96 -15.73 4.92 -4.07
N PRO A 97 -15.30 4.64 -5.31
CA PRO A 97 -14.94 5.70 -6.25
C PRO A 97 -16.15 6.56 -6.61
N VAL A 98 -15.91 7.85 -6.87
CA VAL A 98 -16.92 8.78 -7.36
C VAL A 98 -16.60 9.13 -8.81
N ALA A 99 -17.62 9.20 -9.65
CA ALA A 99 -17.46 9.54 -11.06
C ALA A 99 -16.74 10.89 -11.21
N LYS A 100 -15.69 10.92 -12.04
CA LYS A 100 -14.82 12.09 -12.28
C LYS A 100 -14.05 12.58 -11.03
N GLY A 101 -13.91 11.75 -10.00
CA GLY A 101 -13.01 12.04 -8.88
C GLY A 101 -11.57 12.25 -9.37
N MET A 102 -10.92 13.32 -8.89
CA MET A 102 -9.54 13.68 -9.24
C MET A 102 -8.55 13.52 -8.07
N THR A 103 -9.07 13.20 -6.89
CA THR A 103 -8.30 12.99 -5.66
C THR A 103 -8.59 11.59 -5.10
N PHE A 104 -7.96 11.25 -3.97
CA PHE A 104 -8.23 10.03 -3.23
C PHE A 104 -9.69 9.94 -2.79
N GLN A 105 -10.16 8.71 -2.54
CA GLN A 105 -11.39 8.52 -1.77
C GLN A 105 -11.22 9.11 -0.36
N ASP A 106 -12.33 9.52 0.25
CA ASP A 106 -12.33 9.90 1.67
C ASP A 106 -11.74 8.78 2.52
N GLN A 107 -10.99 9.16 3.54
CA GLN A 107 -10.25 8.23 4.38
C GLN A 107 -11.02 7.91 5.66
N TYR A 108 -11.17 6.61 5.93
CA TYR A 108 -11.93 6.10 7.07
C TYR A 108 -11.06 5.32 8.05
N SER A 109 -9.74 5.52 7.99
CA SER A 109 -8.75 5.00 8.95
C SER A 109 -7.84 6.14 9.44
N PRO A 110 -7.34 6.10 10.70
CA PRO A 110 -6.42 7.13 11.21
C PRO A 110 -5.15 7.24 10.36
N ILE A 111 -4.63 6.10 9.92
CA ILE A 111 -3.47 6.02 9.02
C ILE A 111 -3.76 6.68 7.67
N GLY A 112 -4.95 6.48 7.12
CA GLY A 112 -5.35 7.10 5.87
C GLY A 112 -5.47 8.60 5.97
N GLU A 113 -6.03 9.11 7.07
CA GLU A 113 -6.11 10.55 7.34
C GLU A 113 -4.70 11.18 7.45
N GLU A 114 -3.77 10.55 8.17
CA GLU A 114 -2.39 11.00 8.29
C GLU A 114 -1.67 10.98 6.93
N ALA A 115 -1.85 9.90 6.16
CA ALA A 115 -1.21 9.73 4.87
C ALA A 115 -1.76 10.70 3.80
N LEU A 116 -3.07 10.91 3.76
CA LEU A 116 -3.70 11.88 2.87
C LEU A 116 -3.27 13.30 3.23
N ALA A 117 -3.17 13.64 4.51
CA ALA A 117 -2.65 14.94 4.93
C ALA A 117 -1.20 15.15 4.49
N MET A 118 -0.33 14.13 4.60
CA MET A 118 1.04 14.22 4.10
C MET A 118 1.07 14.36 2.56
N HIS A 119 0.20 13.65 1.84
CA HIS A 119 0.07 13.79 0.40
C HIS A 119 -0.35 15.22 0.01
N ASP A 120 -1.47 15.71 0.55
CA ASP A 120 -2.10 16.95 0.12
C ASP A 120 -1.37 18.21 0.60
N TYR A 121 -0.84 18.21 1.84
CA TYR A 121 -0.26 19.40 2.44
C TYR A 121 1.27 19.46 2.39
N LEU A 122 1.95 18.34 2.10
CA LEU A 122 3.40 18.31 1.99
C LEU A 122 3.86 17.90 0.59
N LEU A 123 3.49 16.71 0.12
CA LEU A 123 4.02 16.18 -1.14
C LEU A 123 3.54 16.99 -2.34
N MET A 124 2.22 17.17 -2.49
CA MET A 124 1.62 17.84 -3.64
C MET A 124 2.10 19.30 -3.83
N PRO A 125 2.16 20.16 -2.80
CA PRO A 125 2.68 21.52 -2.94
C PRO A 125 4.16 21.53 -3.34
N VAL A 126 4.98 20.68 -2.72
CA VAL A 126 6.43 20.63 -3.01
C VAL A 126 6.69 20.22 -4.46
N ILE A 127 6.10 19.13 -4.94
CA ILE A 127 6.31 18.70 -6.33
C ILE A 127 5.72 19.72 -7.31
N THR A 128 4.57 20.33 -7.01
CA THR A 128 3.95 21.34 -7.87
C THR A 128 4.85 22.57 -8.02
N VAL A 129 5.42 23.08 -6.92
CA VAL A 129 6.35 24.22 -6.95
C VAL A 129 7.60 23.89 -7.76
N ILE A 130 8.17 22.68 -7.58
CA ILE A 130 9.34 22.24 -8.36
C ILE A 130 8.99 22.15 -9.86
N THR A 131 7.86 21.53 -10.20
CA THR A 131 7.42 21.40 -11.59
C THR A 131 7.18 22.77 -12.23
N LEU A 132 6.52 23.70 -11.54
CA LEU A 132 6.30 25.06 -12.04
C LEU A 132 7.62 25.84 -12.18
N PHE A 133 8.55 25.67 -11.26
CA PHE A 133 9.88 26.28 -11.33
C PHE A 133 10.65 25.78 -12.55
N VAL A 134 10.69 24.46 -12.78
CA VAL A 134 11.33 23.87 -13.96
C VAL A 134 10.65 24.33 -15.25
N LEU A 135 9.31 24.33 -15.28
CA LEU A 135 8.53 24.81 -16.42
C LEU A 135 8.85 26.28 -16.74
N LEU A 136 8.91 27.14 -15.71
CA LEU A 136 9.25 28.55 -15.88
C LEU A 136 10.67 28.72 -16.46
N LEU A 137 11.65 27.97 -15.94
CA LEU A 137 13.02 28.00 -16.49
C LEU A 137 13.06 27.56 -17.95
N LEU A 138 12.34 26.49 -18.31
CA LEU A 138 12.25 26.02 -19.68
C LEU A 138 11.61 27.07 -20.60
N LEU A 139 10.49 27.68 -20.19
CA LEU A 139 9.84 28.75 -20.93
C LEU A 139 10.76 29.97 -21.08
N LEU A 140 11.48 30.34 -20.01
CA LEU A 140 12.48 31.40 -20.05
C LEU A 140 13.57 31.07 -21.07
N VAL A 141 14.09 29.85 -21.07
CA VAL A 141 15.12 29.42 -22.03
C VAL A 141 14.59 29.50 -23.47
N MET A 142 13.39 28.97 -23.70
CA MET A 142 12.74 28.99 -25.02
C MET A 142 12.52 30.41 -25.55
N VAL A 143 12.11 31.35 -24.70
CA VAL A 143 11.83 32.73 -25.12
C VAL A 143 13.12 33.54 -25.20
N ARG A 144 13.98 33.50 -24.19
CA ARG A 144 15.12 34.41 -24.03
C ARG A 144 16.38 33.95 -24.78
N PHE A 145 16.57 32.64 -24.96
CA PHE A 145 17.77 32.06 -25.58
C PHE A 145 17.51 31.42 -26.95
N ARG A 146 16.32 31.62 -27.55
CA ARG A 146 16.09 31.28 -28.97
C ARG A 146 17.06 32.00 -29.90
N ARG A 147 17.37 31.39 -31.04
CA ARG A 147 18.33 31.90 -32.04
C ARG A 147 18.10 33.36 -32.46
N SER A 148 16.84 33.79 -32.59
CA SER A 148 16.51 35.16 -32.98
C SER A 148 16.75 36.20 -31.87
N ALA A 149 16.63 35.82 -30.59
CA ALA A 149 16.81 36.72 -29.45
C ALA A 149 18.23 36.63 -28.84
N ASN A 150 18.94 35.52 -29.05
CA ASN A 150 20.29 35.30 -28.56
C ASN A 150 21.17 34.63 -29.66
N PRO A 151 21.61 35.39 -30.68
CA PRO A 151 22.34 34.83 -31.83
C PRO A 151 23.75 34.34 -31.49
N VAL A 152 24.38 34.86 -30.44
CA VAL A 152 25.70 34.43 -29.96
C VAL A 152 25.52 33.71 -28.62
N ALA A 153 25.84 32.42 -28.58
CA ALA A 153 25.74 31.61 -27.37
C ALA A 153 26.89 31.89 -26.40
N SER A 154 26.62 31.81 -25.10
CA SER A 154 27.68 31.80 -24.08
C SER A 154 28.53 30.54 -24.20
N LYS A 155 29.81 30.64 -23.82
CA LYS A 155 30.76 29.52 -23.77
C LYS A 155 31.00 28.99 -22.34
N THR A 156 30.29 29.52 -21.35
CA THR A 156 30.38 29.06 -19.95
C THR A 156 29.98 27.58 -19.87
N SER A 157 30.86 26.75 -19.28
CA SER A 157 30.64 25.31 -19.17
C SER A 157 30.28 24.82 -17.77
N HIS A 158 30.65 25.56 -16.72
CA HIS A 158 30.40 25.16 -15.32
C HIS A 158 30.31 26.38 -14.40
N ASN A 159 29.68 26.18 -13.25
CA ASN A 159 29.65 27.14 -12.15
C ASN A 159 29.46 26.40 -10.82
N THR A 160 30.56 26.19 -10.10
CA THR A 160 30.59 25.44 -8.85
C THR A 160 29.61 25.96 -7.80
N THR A 161 29.35 27.27 -7.76
CA THR A 161 28.42 27.84 -6.77
C THR A 161 26.98 27.39 -7.06
N ILE A 162 26.55 27.45 -8.32
CA ILE A 162 25.20 27.02 -8.72
C ILE A 162 25.08 25.49 -8.59
N GLU A 163 26.15 24.76 -8.92
CA GLU A 163 26.24 23.31 -8.74
C GLU A 163 26.00 22.89 -7.28
N ILE A 164 26.62 23.60 -6.32
CA ILE A 164 26.38 23.37 -4.90
C ILE A 164 24.92 23.67 -4.54
N ILE A 165 24.35 24.78 -5.01
CA ILE A 165 22.98 25.18 -4.70
C ILE A 165 21.97 24.12 -5.17
N TRP A 166 22.03 23.70 -6.44
CA TRP A 166 21.08 22.70 -6.95
C TRP A 166 21.34 21.29 -6.42
N THR A 167 22.45 21.05 -5.73
CA THR A 167 22.72 19.76 -5.09
C THR A 167 22.20 19.78 -3.65
N VAL A 168 22.52 20.83 -2.89
CA VAL A 168 22.12 20.97 -1.48
C VAL A 168 20.63 21.20 -1.34
N VAL A 169 20.01 22.05 -2.18
CA VAL A 169 18.58 22.36 -2.06
C VAL A 169 17.69 21.12 -2.23
N PRO A 170 17.85 20.27 -3.26
CA PRO A 170 17.09 19.02 -3.36
C PRO A 170 17.34 18.07 -2.19
N VAL A 171 18.57 17.96 -1.69
CA VAL A 171 18.86 17.14 -0.50
C VAL A 171 18.06 17.63 0.71
N LEU A 172 18.01 18.94 0.96
CA LEU A 172 17.22 19.51 2.05
C LEU A 172 15.72 19.28 1.86
N ILE A 173 15.20 19.43 0.64
CA ILE A 173 13.80 19.13 0.31
C ILE A 173 13.47 17.66 0.63
N LEU A 174 14.34 16.72 0.24
CA LEU A 174 14.14 15.30 0.52
C LEU A 174 14.17 15.01 2.02
N VAL A 175 15.04 15.65 2.80
CA VAL A 175 15.05 15.51 4.27
C VAL A 175 13.72 15.96 4.89
N VAL A 176 13.17 17.10 4.44
CA VAL A 176 11.88 17.61 4.92
C VAL A 176 10.73 16.64 4.62
N ILE A 177 10.74 15.98 3.46
CA ILE A 177 9.75 14.96 3.10
C ILE A 177 9.97 13.66 3.89
N ALA A 178 11.23 13.25 4.07
CA ALA A 178 11.59 11.95 4.64
C ALA A 178 11.19 11.82 6.11
N VAL A 179 11.35 12.86 6.92
CA VAL A 179 11.07 12.80 8.38
C VAL A 179 9.61 12.43 8.70
N PRO A 180 8.57 13.13 8.20
CA PRO A 180 7.18 12.73 8.42
C PRO A 180 6.85 11.40 7.73
N SER A 181 7.43 11.12 6.56
CA SER A 181 7.22 9.85 5.83
C SER A 181 7.66 8.63 6.63
N ILE A 182 8.84 8.68 7.27
CA ILE A 182 9.35 7.59 8.11
C ILE A 182 8.47 7.40 9.36
N ARG A 183 7.94 8.48 9.95
CA ARG A 183 7.01 8.38 11.10
C ARG A 183 5.71 7.70 10.71
N LEU A 184 5.10 8.14 9.61
CA LEU A 184 3.90 7.52 9.05
C LEU A 184 4.14 6.04 8.73
N LEU A 185 5.28 5.71 8.12
CA LEU A 185 5.67 4.32 7.84
C LEU A 185 5.75 3.49 9.12
N ALA A 186 6.37 4.02 10.17
CA ALA A 186 6.45 3.34 11.47
C ALA A 186 5.05 3.11 12.09
N HIS A 187 4.13 4.08 11.99
CA HIS A 187 2.75 3.90 12.43
C HIS A 187 2.01 2.83 11.61
N GLN A 188 2.21 2.82 10.29
CA GLN A 188 1.58 1.86 9.38
C GLN A 188 1.97 0.41 9.68
N TYR A 189 3.22 0.17 10.05
CA TYR A 189 3.74 -1.17 10.33
C TYR A 189 3.86 -1.49 11.82
N ALA A 190 3.24 -0.67 12.68
CA ALA A 190 3.14 -0.98 14.10
C ALA A 190 2.43 -2.34 14.29
N PRO A 191 2.96 -3.22 15.16
CA PRO A 191 2.38 -4.53 15.36
C PRO A 191 0.96 -4.41 15.93
N ALA A 192 0.10 -5.35 15.55
CA ALA A 192 -1.26 -5.37 16.08
C ALA A 192 -1.25 -5.54 17.61
N PRO A 193 -2.07 -4.75 18.34
CA PRO A 193 -2.12 -4.80 19.79
C PRO A 193 -2.65 -6.15 20.29
N LYS A 194 -2.42 -6.43 21.58
CA LYS A 194 -2.96 -7.62 22.23
C LYS A 194 -4.49 -7.54 22.22
N GLY A 195 -5.15 -8.63 21.80
CA GLY A 195 -6.60 -8.70 21.69
C GLY A 195 -7.20 -8.12 20.40
N ALA A 196 -6.37 -7.70 19.44
CA ALA A 196 -6.87 -7.37 18.10
C ALA A 196 -7.54 -8.59 17.45
N LEU A 197 -8.70 -8.40 16.83
CA LEU A 197 -9.40 -9.45 16.09
C LEU A 197 -8.54 -9.91 14.91
N THR A 198 -8.30 -11.21 14.79
CA THR A 198 -7.55 -11.79 13.67
C THR A 198 -8.50 -12.17 12.54
N VAL A 199 -8.20 -11.68 11.33
CA VAL A 199 -8.83 -12.12 10.08
C VAL A 199 -7.73 -12.50 9.11
N LYS A 200 -7.85 -13.66 8.46
CA LYS A 200 -6.91 -14.09 7.43
C LYS A 200 -7.59 -14.00 6.07
N ALA A 201 -7.09 -13.13 5.21
CA ALA A 201 -7.49 -13.01 3.81
C ALA A 201 -6.56 -13.83 2.91
N THR A 202 -7.09 -14.86 2.28
CA THR A 202 -6.39 -15.72 1.34
C THR A 202 -6.78 -15.37 -0.09
N GLY A 203 -5.80 -15.08 -0.95
CA GLY A 203 -6.02 -14.86 -2.39
C GLY A 203 -6.00 -16.17 -3.18
N TYR A 204 -7.02 -16.37 -4.01
CA TYR A 204 -7.17 -17.50 -4.93
C TYR A 204 -7.40 -16.97 -6.35
N GLN A 205 -7.08 -17.73 -7.40
CA GLN A 205 -7.46 -17.47 -8.77
C GLN A 205 -8.94 -17.85 -9.00
N TRP A 206 -9.90 -16.93 -9.09
CA TRP A 206 -9.84 -15.46 -8.89
C TRP A 206 -10.96 -15.02 -7.96
N TYR A 207 -10.73 -15.19 -6.65
CA TYR A 207 -11.64 -14.85 -5.55
C TYR A 207 -10.87 -14.71 -4.23
N TRP A 208 -11.55 -14.30 -3.16
CA TRP A 208 -10.95 -14.19 -1.82
C TRP A 208 -11.61 -15.15 -0.83
N GLY A 209 -10.82 -15.75 0.06
CA GLY A 209 -11.31 -16.46 1.25
C GLY A 209 -10.97 -15.67 2.51
N TYR A 210 -11.91 -15.54 3.43
CA TYR A 210 -11.73 -14.85 4.71
C TYR A 210 -11.95 -15.83 5.86
N THR A 211 -10.87 -16.24 6.51
CA THR A 211 -10.93 -17.08 7.72
C THR A 211 -10.98 -16.20 8.97
N TYR A 212 -11.77 -16.59 9.97
CA TYR A 212 -11.88 -15.92 11.27
C TYR A 212 -11.40 -16.84 12.42
N PRO A 213 -10.07 -16.96 12.64
CA PRO A 213 -9.51 -17.90 13.61
C PRO A 213 -10.03 -17.70 15.03
N ASP A 214 -10.20 -16.43 15.44
CA ASP A 214 -10.62 -16.06 16.80
C ASP A 214 -12.14 -16.29 17.03
N ASN A 215 -12.89 -16.62 15.98
CA ASN A 215 -14.35 -16.78 16.01
C ASN A 215 -14.81 -18.19 15.62
N GLY A 216 -14.00 -19.21 15.89
CA GLY A 216 -14.32 -20.60 15.57
C GLY A 216 -13.78 -21.07 14.22
N GLY A 217 -12.97 -20.26 13.53
CA GLY A 217 -12.18 -20.69 12.38
C GLY A 217 -12.98 -20.92 11.10
N PHE A 218 -14.23 -20.45 11.02
CA PHE A 218 -15.01 -20.52 9.78
C PHE A 218 -14.38 -19.67 8.67
N GLU A 219 -14.69 -20.03 7.42
CA GLU A 219 -14.22 -19.35 6.23
C GLU A 219 -15.39 -18.82 5.40
N VAL A 220 -15.25 -17.59 4.90
CA VAL A 220 -16.18 -16.94 3.99
C VAL A 220 -15.55 -16.83 2.62
N ILE A 221 -16.16 -17.44 1.61
CA ILE A 221 -15.73 -17.35 0.21
C ILE A 221 -16.42 -16.17 -0.46
N SER A 222 -15.63 -15.27 -1.05
CA SER A 222 -16.07 -14.01 -1.66
C SER A 222 -15.72 -13.99 -3.15
N ASN A 223 -16.73 -14.17 -3.99
CA ASN A 223 -16.65 -14.06 -5.44
C ASN A 223 -17.23 -12.72 -5.91
N ILE A 224 -16.79 -12.27 -7.08
CA ILE A 224 -17.43 -11.13 -7.76
C ILE A 224 -18.92 -11.41 -7.99
N LEU A 225 -19.75 -10.43 -7.64
CA LEU A 225 -21.17 -10.49 -7.89
C LEU A 225 -21.46 -10.12 -9.36
N PRO A 226 -22.35 -10.83 -10.09
CA PRO A 226 -22.74 -10.43 -11.43
C PRO A 226 -23.32 -9.02 -11.44
N ASP A 227 -22.96 -8.19 -12.43
CA ASP A 227 -23.34 -6.77 -12.47
C ASP A 227 -24.86 -6.53 -12.37
N ALA A 228 -25.67 -7.39 -13.01
CA ALA A 228 -27.12 -7.29 -12.93
C ALA A 228 -27.66 -7.53 -11.52
N GLU A 229 -26.98 -8.35 -10.70
CA GLU A 229 -27.31 -8.55 -9.30
C GLU A 229 -26.77 -7.42 -8.42
N ALA A 230 -25.57 -6.92 -8.70
CA ALA A 230 -25.00 -5.77 -8.00
C ALA A 230 -25.93 -4.54 -8.11
N LEU A 231 -26.39 -4.23 -9.32
CA LEU A 231 -27.34 -3.13 -9.55
C LEU A 231 -28.66 -3.33 -8.79
N LYS A 232 -29.18 -4.56 -8.73
CA LYS A 232 -30.41 -4.88 -7.96
C LYS A 232 -30.20 -4.67 -6.45
N ARG A 233 -28.99 -4.93 -5.94
CA ARG A 233 -28.62 -4.73 -4.54
C ARG A 233 -28.25 -3.27 -4.23
N GLY A 234 -28.21 -2.39 -5.23
CA GLY A 234 -27.73 -1.01 -5.08
C GLY A 234 -26.22 -0.94 -4.80
N GLU A 235 -25.47 -1.93 -5.28
CA GLU A 235 -24.02 -2.01 -5.13
C GLU A 235 -23.31 -1.65 -6.44
N GLN A 236 -22.03 -1.31 -6.34
CA GLN A 236 -21.21 -0.96 -7.49
C GLN A 236 -20.89 -2.19 -8.36
N PRO A 237 -21.26 -2.20 -9.65
CA PRO A 237 -20.81 -3.21 -10.61
C PRO A 237 -19.29 -3.35 -10.58
N GLN A 238 -18.79 -4.56 -10.87
CA GLN A 238 -17.36 -4.90 -10.82
C GLN A 238 -16.65 -4.78 -9.45
N LEU A 239 -17.24 -4.11 -8.45
CA LEU A 239 -16.71 -3.99 -7.10
C LEU A 239 -17.49 -4.82 -6.06
N ALA A 240 -18.75 -5.15 -6.34
CA ALA A 240 -19.57 -5.95 -5.47
C ALA A 240 -19.11 -7.42 -5.39
N ALA A 241 -19.28 -8.01 -4.23
CA ALA A 241 -19.03 -9.43 -3.98
C ALA A 241 -20.30 -10.11 -3.44
N ASP A 242 -20.40 -11.43 -3.63
CA ASP A 242 -21.52 -12.23 -3.12
C ASP A 242 -21.55 -12.28 -1.59
N ASN A 243 -20.38 -12.45 -0.97
CA ASN A 243 -20.12 -12.38 0.46
C ASN A 243 -19.02 -11.35 0.73
N ARG A 244 -19.09 -10.68 1.89
CA ARG A 244 -18.17 -9.61 2.26
C ARG A 244 -17.25 -10.05 3.40
N MET A 245 -16.09 -9.41 3.54
CA MET A 245 -15.29 -9.49 4.76
C MET A 245 -15.94 -8.62 5.83
N VAL A 246 -16.58 -9.22 6.82
CA VAL A 246 -17.31 -8.49 7.86
C VAL A 246 -16.43 -8.33 9.09
N VAL A 247 -16.29 -7.10 9.58
CA VAL A 247 -15.44 -6.76 10.72
C VAL A 247 -16.12 -5.75 11.63
N PRO A 248 -15.78 -5.69 12.93
CA PRO A 248 -16.23 -4.62 13.80
C PRO A 248 -15.52 -3.29 13.48
N ALA A 249 -16.27 -2.19 13.52
CA ALA A 249 -15.74 -0.83 13.42
C ALA A 249 -15.23 -0.33 14.77
N GLY A 250 -14.25 0.59 14.74
CA GLY A 250 -13.74 1.30 15.92
C GLY A 250 -12.66 0.55 16.70
N GLU A 251 -12.12 -0.54 16.17
CA GLU A 251 -11.15 -1.39 16.85
C GLU A 251 -10.08 -1.94 15.90
N PRO A 252 -8.90 -2.34 16.42
CA PRO A 252 -7.81 -2.86 15.61
C PRO A 252 -8.09 -4.29 15.15
N ILE A 253 -7.96 -4.53 13.85
CA ILE A 253 -8.04 -5.83 13.22
C ILE A 253 -6.64 -6.24 12.77
N ARG A 254 -6.15 -7.38 13.26
CA ARG A 254 -4.95 -8.05 12.76
C ARG A 254 -5.30 -8.72 11.44
N LEU A 255 -5.08 -8.02 10.33
CA LEU A 255 -5.33 -8.57 9.01
C LEU A 255 -4.08 -9.27 8.50
N GLN A 256 -4.21 -10.58 8.32
CA GLN A 256 -3.20 -11.45 7.75
C GLN A 256 -3.52 -11.73 6.29
N THR A 257 -2.54 -11.64 5.40
CA THR A 257 -2.71 -11.94 3.97
C THR A 257 -1.75 -13.04 3.52
N THR A 258 -2.25 -13.96 2.67
CA THR A 258 -1.45 -15.00 2.02
C THR A 258 -2.08 -15.36 0.67
N GLY A 259 -1.29 -15.89 -0.26
CA GLY A 259 -1.80 -16.48 -1.51
C GLY A 259 -1.89 -18.00 -1.41
N SER A 260 -2.84 -18.62 -2.11
CA SER A 260 -2.90 -20.09 -2.26
C SER A 260 -2.31 -20.59 -3.58
N ASP A 261 -2.14 -19.71 -4.57
CA ASP A 261 -1.66 -20.04 -5.91
C ASP A 261 -0.55 -19.09 -6.37
N VAL A 262 -0.90 -17.87 -6.77
CA VAL A 262 -0.01 -16.82 -7.25
C VAL A 262 -0.05 -15.63 -6.28
N ILE A 263 0.74 -14.60 -6.57
CA ILE A 263 0.72 -13.38 -5.76
C ILE A 263 -0.56 -12.59 -6.07
N HIS A 264 -1.22 -12.12 -5.02
CA HIS A 264 -2.32 -11.15 -5.06
C HIS A 264 -1.98 -9.96 -4.15
N ALA A 265 -2.84 -8.94 -4.10
CA ALA A 265 -2.72 -7.91 -3.07
C ALA A 265 -4.10 -7.46 -2.58
N PHE A 266 -4.29 -7.52 -1.26
CA PHE A 266 -5.49 -7.04 -0.60
C PHE A 266 -5.40 -5.53 -0.46
N ALA A 267 -6.21 -4.77 -1.19
CA ALA A 267 -6.17 -3.31 -1.19
C ALA A 267 -7.56 -2.69 -1.08
N VAL A 268 -7.72 -1.78 -0.12
CA VAL A 268 -8.94 -1.00 0.12
C VAL A 268 -8.56 0.48 0.19
N PRO A 269 -8.74 1.26 -0.90
CA PRO A 269 -8.21 2.63 -1.03
C PRO A 269 -8.72 3.61 0.04
N SER A 270 -10.00 3.53 0.41
CA SER A 270 -10.63 4.37 1.44
C SER A 270 -10.16 4.09 2.88
N LEU A 271 -9.38 3.02 3.07
CA LEU A 271 -8.80 2.63 4.36
C LEU A 271 -7.28 2.80 4.38
N TRP A 272 -6.69 3.29 3.28
CA TRP A 272 -5.24 3.37 3.06
C TRP A 272 -4.51 2.05 3.34
N PHE A 273 -5.18 0.95 3.00
CA PHE A 273 -4.70 -0.39 3.24
C PHE A 273 -4.33 -1.05 1.92
N LYS A 274 -3.09 -1.53 1.84
CA LYS A 274 -2.60 -2.44 0.80
C LYS A 274 -1.60 -3.39 1.45
N LEU A 275 -1.78 -4.69 1.22
CA LEU A 275 -0.84 -5.72 1.66
C LEU A 275 -0.87 -6.91 0.71
N ASP A 276 0.32 -7.35 0.28
CA ASP A 276 0.43 -8.46 -0.67
C ASP A 276 0.08 -9.80 -0.01
N ALA A 277 -0.61 -10.64 -0.75
CA ALA A 277 -0.94 -12.01 -0.43
C ALA A 277 0.03 -12.92 -1.21
N VAL A 278 1.10 -13.35 -0.55
CA VAL A 278 2.21 -14.08 -1.18
C VAL A 278 2.13 -15.57 -0.79
N PRO A 279 2.09 -16.50 -1.74
CA PRO A 279 2.13 -17.93 -1.42
C PRO A 279 3.35 -18.31 -0.59
N GLY A 280 3.13 -19.11 0.47
CA GLY A 280 4.18 -19.55 1.38
C GLY A 280 4.62 -18.51 2.43
N LYS A 281 3.95 -17.34 2.50
CA LYS A 281 4.24 -16.31 3.50
C LYS A 281 2.96 -15.67 4.02
N ILE A 282 2.85 -15.56 5.34
CA ILE A 282 1.82 -14.73 5.98
C ILE A 282 2.40 -13.33 6.16
N ASN A 283 1.82 -12.36 5.47
CA ASN A 283 2.03 -10.94 5.74
C ASN A 283 0.97 -10.46 6.73
N GLU A 284 1.28 -9.44 7.53
CA GLU A 284 0.36 -8.91 8.52
C GLU A 284 0.47 -7.40 8.64
N LYS A 285 -0.68 -6.73 8.79
CA LYS A 285 -0.77 -5.30 9.13
C LYS A 285 -2.08 -5.04 9.88
N VAL A 286 -2.11 -3.99 10.70
CA VAL A 286 -3.34 -3.54 11.35
C VAL A 286 -4.25 -2.88 10.32
N LEU A 287 -5.48 -3.38 10.24
CA LEU A 287 -6.61 -2.69 9.61
C LEU A 287 -7.43 -2.02 10.72
N PHE A 288 -7.77 -0.74 10.54
CA PHE A 288 -8.63 -0.01 11.47
C PHE A 288 -9.66 0.80 10.69
N ILE A 289 -10.93 0.64 11.03
CA ILE A 289 -12.05 1.31 10.34
C ILE A 289 -12.81 2.14 11.36
N LYS A 290 -12.84 3.47 11.20
CA LYS A 290 -13.35 4.39 12.23
C LYS A 290 -14.86 4.31 12.43
N LYS A 291 -15.61 3.99 11.38
CA LYS A 291 -17.08 4.05 11.37
C LYS A 291 -17.67 2.84 10.68
N PRO A 292 -18.89 2.42 11.04
CA PRO A 292 -19.62 1.43 10.27
C PRO A 292 -19.85 1.89 8.83
N GLY A 293 -19.79 0.95 7.88
CA GLY A 293 -19.90 1.26 6.46
C GLY A 293 -19.50 0.08 5.56
N VAL A 294 -19.68 0.26 4.26
CA VAL A 294 -19.20 -0.67 3.23
C VAL A 294 -18.05 -0.01 2.49
N TYR A 295 -16.93 -0.72 2.37
CA TYR A 295 -15.67 -0.22 1.79
C TYR A 295 -15.20 -1.16 0.69
N TYR A 296 -15.07 -0.62 -0.51
CA TYR A 296 -14.69 -1.35 -1.71
C TYR A 296 -13.19 -1.31 -1.96
N GLY A 297 -12.68 -2.42 -2.46
CA GLY A 297 -11.30 -2.63 -2.85
C GLY A 297 -11.21 -3.55 -4.07
N GLN A 298 -10.00 -3.69 -4.60
CA GLN A 298 -9.70 -4.59 -5.72
C GLN A 298 -8.34 -5.24 -5.51
N CYS A 299 -8.14 -6.41 -6.14
CA CYS A 299 -6.82 -7.00 -6.22
C CYS A 299 -5.85 -6.01 -6.88
N SER A 300 -4.70 -5.78 -6.24
CA SER A 300 -3.73 -4.77 -6.66
C SER A 300 -2.35 -5.35 -6.98
N GLU A 301 -2.29 -6.63 -7.32
CA GLU A 301 -1.11 -7.32 -7.84
C GLU A 301 -1.53 -8.26 -8.98
N LEU A 302 -0.82 -8.23 -10.11
CA LEU A 302 -1.24 -8.93 -11.33
C LEU A 302 -1.26 -10.45 -11.09
N CYS A 303 -2.46 -11.04 -11.09
CA CYS A 303 -2.68 -12.45 -10.74
C CYS A 303 -3.27 -13.33 -11.87
N GLY A 304 -3.23 -12.84 -13.11
CA GLY A 304 -3.64 -13.58 -14.31
C GLY A 304 -4.91 -13.06 -14.97
N ALA A 305 -5.58 -13.92 -15.76
CA ALA A 305 -6.62 -13.52 -16.72
C ALA A 305 -7.82 -12.78 -16.10
N ARG A 306 -8.20 -13.11 -14.86
CA ARG A 306 -9.31 -12.44 -14.18
C ARG A 306 -8.86 -11.50 -13.05
N HIS A 307 -7.65 -10.95 -13.14
CA HIS A 307 -7.10 -10.00 -12.16
C HIS A 307 -8.07 -8.85 -11.80
N GLY A 308 -8.75 -8.27 -12.80
CA GLY A 308 -9.74 -7.20 -12.60
C GLY A 308 -11.13 -7.63 -12.11
N TYR A 309 -11.34 -8.90 -11.78
CA TYR A 309 -12.65 -9.49 -11.46
C TYR A 309 -12.67 -10.27 -10.13
N MET A 310 -11.83 -9.88 -9.18
CA MET A 310 -11.81 -10.44 -7.82
C MET A 310 -11.81 -9.30 -6.78
N PRO A 311 -12.96 -8.60 -6.64
CA PRO A 311 -13.05 -7.43 -5.80
C PRO A 311 -12.99 -7.80 -4.32
N ILE A 312 -12.80 -6.78 -3.50
CA ILE A 312 -12.79 -6.87 -2.04
C ILE A 312 -13.92 -5.98 -1.55
N VAL A 313 -14.77 -6.51 -0.68
CA VAL A 313 -15.79 -5.71 0.00
C VAL A 313 -15.65 -5.93 1.49
N VAL A 314 -15.33 -4.87 2.20
CA VAL A 314 -15.23 -4.86 3.66
C VAL A 314 -16.48 -4.21 4.24
N GLU A 315 -17.19 -4.94 5.09
CA GLU A 315 -18.35 -4.42 5.81
C GLU A 315 -17.98 -4.21 7.27
N ALA A 316 -17.89 -2.95 7.69
CA ALA A 316 -17.61 -2.58 9.06
C ALA A 316 -18.92 -2.38 9.82
N LEU A 317 -19.09 -3.09 10.94
CA LEU A 317 -20.31 -3.09 11.73
C LEU A 317 -20.08 -2.62 13.16
N PRO A 318 -21.10 -2.09 13.86
CA PRO A 318 -21.06 -2.02 15.31
C PRO A 318 -20.77 -3.41 15.90
N ARG A 319 -19.99 -3.48 16.99
CA ARG A 319 -19.55 -4.74 17.60
C ARG A 319 -20.69 -5.75 17.78
N ALA A 320 -21.82 -5.35 18.36
CA ALA A 320 -22.96 -6.24 18.56
C ALA A 320 -23.50 -6.87 17.26
N LYS A 321 -23.52 -6.12 16.15
CA LYS A 321 -23.95 -6.61 14.83
C LYS A 321 -22.92 -7.54 14.18
N PHE A 322 -21.64 -7.29 14.41
CA PHE A 322 -20.60 -8.24 14.04
C PHE A 322 -20.76 -9.57 14.79
N GLU A 323 -21.05 -9.54 16.09
CA GLU A 323 -21.26 -10.77 16.88
C GLU A 323 -22.51 -11.55 16.46
N GLU A 324 -23.61 -10.85 16.12
CA GLU A 324 -24.79 -11.46 15.50
C GLU A 324 -24.41 -12.15 14.17
N TRP A 325 -23.67 -11.45 13.30
CA TRP A 325 -23.19 -12.00 12.04
C TRP A 325 -22.34 -13.26 12.24
N VAL A 326 -21.36 -13.24 13.17
CA VAL A 326 -20.52 -14.40 13.49
C VAL A 326 -21.37 -15.63 13.84
N LYS A 327 -22.43 -15.45 14.63
CA LYS A 327 -23.34 -16.55 14.99
C LYS A 327 -24.07 -17.12 13.78
N THR A 328 -24.45 -16.28 12.80
CA THR A 328 -25.07 -16.76 11.54
C THR A 328 -24.12 -17.62 10.71
N GLN A 329 -22.81 -17.46 10.89
CA GLN A 329 -21.78 -18.28 10.23
C GLN A 329 -21.46 -19.57 11.01
N GLY A 330 -22.15 -19.83 12.15
CA GLY A 330 -21.83 -20.94 13.05
C GLY A 330 -20.57 -20.71 13.88
N GLY A 331 -20.04 -19.49 13.89
CA GLY A 331 -18.85 -19.12 14.66
C GLY A 331 -19.15 -18.86 16.14
N THR A 332 -18.08 -18.75 16.92
CA THR A 332 -18.12 -18.40 18.33
C THR A 332 -17.73 -16.95 18.56
N VAL A 333 -18.34 -16.33 19.57
CA VAL A 333 -18.01 -14.96 19.96
C VAL A 333 -17.09 -15.04 21.18
N GLY A 334 -15.84 -14.58 21.02
CA GLY A 334 -14.91 -14.46 22.14
C GLY A 334 -15.29 -13.29 23.07
N PRO A 335 -14.64 -13.16 24.24
CA PRO A 335 -14.82 -12.00 25.11
C PRO A 335 -14.48 -10.73 24.32
N ALA A 336 -15.35 -9.71 24.39
CA ALA A 336 -15.13 -8.43 23.72
C ALA A 336 -13.72 -7.92 24.05
N ALA A 337 -12.93 -7.63 23.01
CA ALA A 337 -11.63 -7.02 23.16
C ALA A 337 -11.82 -5.60 23.72
N GLY A 338 -11.71 -5.45 25.04
CA GLY A 338 -11.51 -4.16 25.68
C GLY A 338 -12.73 -3.25 25.79
N ALA A 339 -13.87 -3.74 26.30
CA ALA A 339 -14.69 -2.86 27.13
C ALA A 339 -13.95 -2.68 28.46
N THR A 340 -13.17 -1.61 28.59
CA THR A 340 -12.64 -1.16 29.89
C THR A 340 -13.81 -0.62 30.71
N THR A 341 -14.64 -1.52 31.25
CA THR A 341 -15.53 -1.23 32.36
C THR A 341 -14.69 -1.05 33.61
N THR A 342 -14.49 0.20 34.01
CA THR A 342 -14.98 0.78 35.28
C THR A 342 -13.98 1.84 35.72
N ALA A 343 -14.49 3.07 35.86
CA ALA A 343 -13.81 4.17 36.51
C ALA A 343 -13.22 3.72 37.85
N ALA A 344 -11.89 3.67 37.94
CA ALA A 344 -11.23 3.68 39.22
C ALA A 344 -11.54 5.02 39.89
N ALA A 345 -12.24 4.97 41.02
CA ALA A 345 -12.47 6.12 41.89
C ALA A 345 -11.13 6.81 42.22
N PRO A 346 -11.09 8.14 42.35
CA PRO A 346 -9.85 8.84 42.63
C PRO A 346 -9.31 8.41 44.00
N ALA A 347 -8.06 7.94 44.01
CA ALA A 347 -7.34 7.63 45.22
C ALA A 347 -7.21 8.89 46.09
N LYS A 348 -7.60 8.76 47.36
CA LYS A 348 -7.48 9.78 48.40
C LYS A 348 -5.99 10.14 48.61
N PRO A 349 -5.61 11.42 48.81
CA PRO A 349 -4.21 11.76 49.07
C PRO A 349 -3.78 11.22 50.45
N ALA A 350 -2.56 10.66 50.51
CA ALA A 350 -1.92 10.30 51.76
C ALA A 350 -1.56 11.56 52.57
N PRO A 351 -1.67 11.53 53.92
CA PRO A 351 -1.33 12.68 54.75
C PRO A 351 0.19 12.87 54.80
N ALA A 352 0.60 14.13 54.76
CA ALA A 352 1.98 14.55 54.94
C ALA A 352 2.49 14.23 56.35
N ALA A 353 3.68 13.65 56.42
CA ALA A 353 4.57 13.64 57.57
C ALA A 353 6.01 13.72 57.04
#